data_AF-A0A6M0IV80-F1
#
_entry.id   AF-A0A6M0IV80-F1
#
_cell.length_a   1.000
_cell.length_b   1.000
_cell.length_c   1.000
_cell.angle_alpha   90.00
_cell.angle_beta   90.00
_cell.angle_gamma   90.00
#
_symmetry.space_group_name_H-M   'P 1'
#
loop_
_entity.id
_entity.type
_entity.pdbx_description
1 polymer ?
#
loop_
_entity_poly.entity_id
_entity_poly.type
_entity_poly.pdbx_seq_one_letter_code
_entity_poly.pdbx_strand_id
1 'polypeptide(L)'
;MKPLVGAIPCLALNILADYQPQKDLVHQYSIPAMPFLLLAVISTLAAGRRWLQNRRGIILWSLVAFLSLAKFTHFGGKYLVSINIYQATQEAITQVQTQGSVYTTSQIAPHLSHRKLITLTSADFLTANLDAFDYILLNIHQPGLRSNQEFPVNLVNQLKNNQKFNFKYQGDDVYLFVKVP
;
A
#
# COMPACT_ATOMS: atom_id res chain seq x y z
N MET A 1 8.46 12.02 32.99
CA MET A 1 7.93 13.22 32.28
C MET A 1 8.93 13.87 31.34
N LYS A 2 10.19 14.10 31.73
CA LYS A 2 11.24 14.72 30.86
C LYS A 2 11.34 14.15 29.43
N PRO A 3 11.20 12.83 29.17
CA PRO A 3 11.32 12.29 27.82
C PRO A 3 10.19 12.71 26.87
N LEU A 4 8.99 13.00 27.39
CA LEU A 4 7.81 13.31 26.56
C LEU A 4 7.89 14.68 25.86
N VAL A 5 8.77 15.56 26.32
CA VAL A 5 9.00 16.87 25.68
C VAL A 5 9.43 16.68 24.22
N GLY A 6 10.21 15.64 23.93
CA GLY A 6 10.65 15.32 22.56
C GLY A 6 9.53 14.82 21.64
N ALA A 7 8.40 14.35 22.19
CA ALA A 7 7.24 13.95 21.40
C ALA A 7 6.36 15.14 20.99
N ILE A 8 6.53 16.32 21.63
CA ILE A 8 5.66 17.49 21.43
C ILE A 8 5.62 17.94 19.96
N PRO A 9 6.76 18.09 19.24
CA PRO A 9 6.70 18.56 17.86
C PRO A 9 5.91 17.63 16.93
N CYS A 10 6.10 16.31 17.08
CA CYS A 10 5.36 15.31 16.30
C CYS A 10 3.86 15.38 16.58
N LEU A 11 3.46 15.45 17.86
CA LEU A 11 2.06 15.55 18.23
C LEU A 11 1.44 16.88 17.79
N ALA A 12 2.16 17.99 17.95
CA ALA A 12 1.70 19.31 17.54
C ALA A 12 1.46 19.37 16.03
N LEU A 13 2.39 18.85 15.23
CA LEU A 13 2.22 18.76 13.77
C LEU A 13 1.00 17.90 13.40
N ASN A 14 0.87 16.72 13.99
CA ASN A 14 -0.25 15.82 13.68
C ASN A 14 -1.61 16.41 14.07
N ILE A 15 -1.70 17.16 15.17
CA ILE A 15 -2.93 17.82 15.63
C ILE A 15 -3.28 19.01 14.72
N LEU A 16 -2.28 19.83 14.35
CA LEU A 16 -2.48 21.07 13.59
C LEU A 16 -2.71 20.82 12.09
N ALA A 17 -2.28 19.67 11.57
CA ALA A 17 -2.39 19.38 10.15
C ALA A 17 -3.83 19.24 9.68
N ASP A 18 -4.15 19.77 8.50
CA ASP A 18 -5.42 19.46 7.81
C ASP A 18 -5.37 18.12 7.06
N TYR A 19 -4.19 17.49 7.04
CA TYR A 19 -3.97 16.23 6.34
C TYR A 19 -4.41 15.03 7.18
N GLN A 20 -5.59 14.48 6.83
CA GLN A 20 -6.24 13.40 7.59
C GLN A 20 -5.34 12.21 7.96
N PRO A 21 -4.42 11.71 7.10
CA PRO A 21 -3.51 10.64 7.46
C PRO A 21 -2.62 10.92 8.68
N GLN A 22 -2.31 12.18 8.98
CA GLN A 22 -1.53 12.52 10.18
C GLN A 22 -2.35 12.41 11.49
N LYS A 23 -3.68 12.35 11.38
CA LYS A 23 -4.60 12.27 12.53
C LYS A 23 -4.97 10.85 12.91
N ASP A 24 -4.61 9.85 12.10
CA ASP A 24 -4.87 8.46 12.37
C ASP A 24 -3.59 7.67 12.70
N LEU A 25 -3.76 6.49 13.29
CA LEU A 25 -2.67 5.57 13.65
C LEU A 25 -2.37 4.56 12.53
N VAL A 26 -3.12 4.60 11.43
CA VAL A 26 -2.90 3.69 10.29
C VAL A 26 -1.68 4.14 9.52
N HIS A 27 -1.58 5.44 9.33
CA HIS A 27 -0.45 6.04 8.66
C HIS A 27 0.63 6.35 9.70
N GLN A 28 1.87 6.07 9.34
CA GLN A 28 2.99 6.00 10.27
C GLN A 28 3.52 7.37 10.73
N TYR A 29 2.69 8.42 10.66
CA TYR A 29 3.07 9.79 11.00
C TYR A 29 3.33 10.02 12.49
N SER A 30 2.87 9.10 13.36
CA SER A 30 3.14 9.16 14.81
C SER A 30 4.35 8.34 15.26
N ILE A 31 5.03 7.61 14.35
CA ILE A 31 6.24 6.84 14.70
C ILE A 31 7.34 7.71 15.34
N PRO A 32 7.60 8.97 14.92
CA PRO A 32 8.62 9.80 15.56
C PRO A 32 8.40 10.03 17.07
N ALA A 33 7.18 9.90 17.59
CA ALA A 33 6.89 9.99 19.02
C ALA A 33 7.25 8.72 19.82
N MET A 34 7.33 7.55 19.17
CA MET A 34 7.59 6.25 19.83
C MET A 34 8.82 6.20 20.73
N PRO A 35 10.03 6.64 20.30
CA PRO A 35 11.22 6.54 21.17
C PRO A 35 11.05 7.32 22.49
N PHE A 36 10.37 8.46 22.46
CA PHE A 36 10.09 9.28 23.64
C PHE A 36 9.07 8.65 24.58
N LEU A 37 8.04 7.98 24.02
CA LEU A 37 7.08 7.20 24.78
C LEU A 37 7.76 6.01 25.49
N LEU A 38 8.64 5.29 24.78
CA LEU A 38 9.41 4.19 25.36
C LEU A 38 10.32 4.67 26.50
N LEU A 39 11.05 5.77 26.32
CA LEU A 39 11.87 6.37 27.37
C LEU A 39 11.03 6.83 28.57
N ALA A 40 9.82 7.36 28.33
CA ALA A 40 8.90 7.72 29.41
C ALA A 40 8.48 6.49 30.23
N VAL A 41 8.14 5.38 29.57
CA VAL A 41 7.82 4.10 30.23
C VAL A 41 9.01 3.58 31.04
N ILE A 42 10.19 3.48 30.43
CA ILE A 42 11.43 3.02 31.10
C ILE A 42 11.73 3.88 32.33
N SER A 43 11.69 5.21 32.19
CA SER A 43 11.94 6.12 33.32
C SER A 43 10.92 5.97 34.45
N THR A 44 9.68 5.61 34.13
CA THR A 44 8.60 5.41 35.11
C THR A 44 8.76 4.10 35.86
N LEU A 45 9.17 3.03 35.17
CA LEU A 45 9.51 1.75 35.80
C LEU A 45 10.75 1.89 36.70
N ALA A 46 11.80 2.55 36.22
CA ALA A 46 13.04 2.77 36.97
C ALA A 46 12.80 3.58 38.27
N ALA A 47 11.85 4.51 38.25
CA ALA A 47 11.46 5.29 39.42
C ALA A 47 10.58 4.52 40.44
N GLY A 48 10.33 3.22 40.23
CA GLY A 48 9.61 2.37 41.18
C GLY A 48 8.12 2.71 41.34
N ARG A 49 7.50 3.40 40.37
CA ARG A 49 6.08 3.77 40.46
C ARG A 49 5.20 2.52 40.38
N ARG A 50 4.55 2.18 41.51
CA ARG A 50 3.71 0.97 41.70
C ARG A 50 2.56 0.83 40.69
N TRP A 51 2.04 1.91 40.11
CA TRP A 51 0.92 1.85 39.16
C TRP A 51 1.24 1.02 37.90
N LEU A 52 2.49 1.05 37.42
CA LEU A 52 2.95 0.25 36.28
C LEU A 52 3.59 -1.09 36.67
N GLN A 53 3.65 -1.46 37.95
CA GLN A 53 4.29 -2.70 38.39
C GLN A 53 3.33 -3.90 38.46
N ASN A 54 2.04 -3.71 38.21
CA ASN A 54 1.09 -4.82 38.14
C ASN A 54 1.25 -5.56 36.80
N ARG A 55 2.04 -6.63 36.80
CA ARG A 55 2.31 -7.48 35.62
C ARG A 55 1.03 -7.95 34.92
N ARG A 56 0.00 -8.35 35.67
CA ARG A 56 -1.28 -8.79 35.10
C ARG A 56 -2.02 -7.64 34.43
N GLY A 57 -1.97 -6.45 35.04
CA GLY A 57 -2.53 -5.23 34.48
C GLY A 57 -1.88 -4.84 33.16
N ILE A 58 -0.54 -4.91 33.07
CA ILE A 58 0.19 -4.63 31.83
C ILE A 58 -0.23 -5.62 30.74
N ILE A 59 -0.25 -6.92 31.03
CA ILE A 59 -0.63 -7.94 30.05
C ILE A 59 -2.07 -7.71 29.55
N LEU A 60 -3.00 -7.44 30.47
CA LEU A 60 -4.40 -7.18 30.13
C LEU A 60 -4.54 -5.93 29.27
N TRP A 61 -3.91 -4.81 29.65
CA TRP A 61 -3.97 -3.58 28.88
C TRP A 61 -3.27 -3.69 27.53
N SER A 62 -2.16 -4.43 27.43
CA SER A 62 -1.51 -4.73 26.15
C SER A 62 -2.40 -5.57 25.24
N LEU A 63 -3.11 -6.57 25.78
CA LEU A 63 -4.08 -7.35 25.02
C LEU A 63 -5.25 -6.49 24.54
N VAL A 64 -5.83 -5.67 25.42
CA VAL A 64 -6.94 -4.75 25.06
C VAL A 64 -6.48 -3.76 23.99
N ALA A 65 -5.30 -3.16 24.15
CA ALA A 65 -4.74 -2.25 23.17
C ALA A 65 -4.47 -2.95 21.83
N PHE A 66 -3.86 -4.14 21.86
CA PHE A 66 -3.63 -4.95 20.67
C PHE A 66 -4.95 -5.27 19.96
N LEU A 67 -5.96 -5.77 20.68
CA LEU A 67 -7.26 -6.09 20.09
C LEU A 67 -7.96 -4.85 19.52
N SER A 68 -7.83 -3.71 20.19
CA SER A 68 -8.41 -2.44 19.74
C SER A 68 -7.70 -1.88 18.50
N LEU A 69 -6.38 -2.08 18.38
CA LEU A 69 -5.55 -1.56 17.28
C LEU A 69 -5.39 -2.52 16.10
N ALA A 70 -5.59 -3.82 16.29
CA ALA A 70 -5.28 -4.85 15.30
C ALA A 70 -6.13 -4.80 14.03
N LYS A 71 -7.21 -3.98 13.99
CA LYS A 71 -8.10 -3.84 12.82
C LYS A 71 -8.43 -5.19 12.17
N PHE A 72 -8.92 -6.16 12.95
CA PHE A 72 -9.20 -7.53 12.49
C PHE A 72 -10.06 -7.62 11.23
N THR A 73 -10.92 -6.62 11.00
CA THR A 73 -11.74 -6.50 9.79
C THR A 73 -10.92 -6.38 8.50
N HIS A 74 -9.68 -5.90 8.55
CA HIS A 74 -8.81 -5.83 7.38
C HIS A 74 -8.24 -7.20 7.01
N PHE A 75 -7.95 -8.04 8.01
CA PHE A 75 -7.45 -9.39 7.81
C PHE A 75 -8.48 -10.32 7.16
N GLY A 76 -9.76 -10.24 7.52
CA GLY A 76 -10.81 -11.06 6.92
C GLY A 76 -11.33 -10.55 5.57
N GLY A 77 -10.87 -9.39 5.09
CA GLY A 77 -11.39 -8.74 3.89
C GLY A 77 -10.27 -8.30 2.96
N LYS A 78 -9.81 -7.05 3.13
CA LYS A 78 -8.87 -6.39 2.22
C LYS A 78 -7.60 -7.19 1.91
N TYR A 79 -7.07 -7.95 2.88
CA TYR A 79 -5.87 -8.76 2.68
C TYR A 79 -6.13 -10.11 2.00
N LEU A 80 -7.34 -10.66 2.08
CA LEU A 80 -7.68 -11.93 1.44
C LEU A 80 -8.09 -11.75 -0.03
N VAL A 81 -8.56 -10.55 -0.40
CA VAL A 81 -8.97 -10.23 -1.78
C VAL A 81 -7.88 -10.55 -2.80
N SER A 82 -6.60 -10.26 -2.50
CA SER A 82 -5.49 -10.51 -3.41
C SER A 82 -5.13 -11.98 -3.59
N ILE A 83 -5.58 -12.87 -2.69
CA ILE A 83 -5.22 -14.29 -2.74
C ILE A 83 -5.81 -14.96 -3.98
N ASN A 84 -7.07 -14.66 -4.29
CA ASN A 84 -7.78 -15.29 -5.41
C ASN A 84 -7.17 -14.92 -6.78
N ILE A 85 -6.52 -13.76 -6.89
CA ILE A 85 -5.99 -13.24 -8.17
C ILE A 85 -4.48 -13.48 -8.30
N TYR A 86 -3.85 -14.04 -7.25
CA TYR A 86 -2.41 -14.28 -7.22
C TYR A 86 -1.94 -15.15 -8.40
N GLN A 87 -2.67 -16.24 -8.68
CA GLN A 87 -2.32 -17.15 -9.77
C GLN A 87 -2.34 -16.45 -11.12
N ALA A 88 -3.45 -15.78 -11.47
CA ALA A 88 -3.56 -15.05 -12.72
C ALA A 88 -2.52 -13.92 -12.85
N THR A 89 -2.20 -13.26 -11.74
CA THR A 89 -1.13 -12.24 -11.70
C THR A 89 0.24 -12.84 -12.02
N GLN A 90 0.58 -13.99 -11.42
CA GLN A 90 1.84 -14.68 -11.70
C GLN A 90 1.91 -15.14 -13.16
N GLU A 91 0.84 -15.77 -13.67
CA GLU A 91 0.75 -16.17 -15.06
C GLU A 91 0.98 -14.99 -16.01
N ALA A 92 0.30 -13.86 -15.78
CA ALA A 92 0.48 -12.66 -16.59
C ALA A 92 1.92 -12.12 -16.51
N ILE A 93 2.54 -12.09 -15.32
CA ILE A 93 3.94 -11.65 -15.14
C ILE A 93 4.90 -12.54 -15.93
N THR A 94 4.71 -13.87 -15.94
CA THR A 94 5.60 -14.79 -16.69
C THR A 94 5.55 -14.58 -18.21
N GLN A 95 4.46 -14.01 -18.72
CA GLN A 95 4.32 -13.67 -20.14
C GLN A 95 5.12 -12.42 -20.54
N VAL A 96 5.62 -11.65 -19.56
CA VAL A 96 6.46 -10.46 -19.75
C VAL A 96 7.93 -10.86 -19.80
N GLN A 97 8.33 -11.51 -20.90
CA GLN A 97 9.63 -12.20 -21.02
C GLN A 97 10.86 -11.30 -21.19
N THR A 98 10.70 -10.07 -21.71
CA THR A 98 11.83 -9.15 -21.91
C THR A 98 11.95 -8.15 -20.76
N GLN A 99 13.05 -7.39 -20.71
CA GLN A 99 13.27 -6.28 -19.77
C GLN A 99 12.61 -4.95 -20.22
N GLY A 100 11.67 -5.02 -21.17
CA GLY A 100 10.97 -3.86 -21.73
C GLY A 100 10.20 -3.05 -20.69
N SER A 101 9.85 -1.81 -21.06
CA SER A 101 9.14 -0.86 -20.20
C SER A 101 7.71 -1.32 -19.91
N VAL A 102 7.24 -1.09 -18.67
CA VAL A 102 5.92 -1.58 -18.23
C VAL A 102 5.08 -0.47 -17.63
N TYR A 103 3.84 -0.37 -18.10
CA TYR A 103 2.76 0.39 -17.46
C TYR A 103 1.86 -0.55 -16.67
N THR A 104 1.75 -0.39 -15.35
CA THR A 104 1.08 -1.39 -14.49
C THR A 104 0.47 -0.83 -13.21
N THR A 105 -0.33 -1.65 -12.51
CA THR A 105 -0.94 -1.28 -11.23
C THR A 105 0.06 -1.36 -10.07
N SER A 106 -0.22 -0.61 -9.00
CA SER A 106 0.68 -0.48 -7.84
C SER A 106 1.02 -1.80 -7.13
N GLN A 107 0.17 -2.82 -7.26
CA GLN A 107 0.41 -4.12 -6.65
C GLN A 107 1.35 -5.00 -7.47
N ILE A 108 1.37 -4.83 -8.80
CA ILE A 108 2.19 -5.64 -9.70
C ILE A 108 3.59 -5.03 -9.83
N ALA A 109 3.70 -3.70 -9.80
CA ALA A 109 4.96 -2.98 -10.00
C ALA A 109 6.17 -3.49 -9.19
N PRO A 110 6.05 -3.84 -7.89
CA PRO A 110 7.19 -4.36 -7.12
C PRO A 110 7.76 -5.65 -7.70
N HIS A 111 6.92 -6.52 -8.28
CA HIS A 111 7.34 -7.78 -8.90
C HIS A 111 8.09 -7.57 -10.22
N LEU A 112 7.97 -6.38 -10.81
CA LEU A 112 8.61 -6.00 -12.06
C LEU A 112 9.77 -5.02 -11.87
N SER A 113 10.11 -4.68 -10.61
CA SER A 113 11.10 -3.66 -10.21
C SER A 113 12.50 -3.82 -10.77
N HIS A 114 12.83 -4.99 -11.31
CA HIS A 114 14.09 -5.27 -12.00
C HIS A 114 14.25 -4.55 -13.36
N ARG A 115 13.23 -3.81 -13.82
CA ARG A 115 13.19 -3.15 -15.15
C ARG A 115 13.63 -1.70 -15.09
N LYS A 116 14.15 -1.19 -16.21
CA LYS A 116 14.63 0.20 -16.35
C LYS A 116 13.52 1.24 -16.25
N LEU A 117 12.33 0.93 -16.77
CA LEU A 117 11.18 1.84 -16.77
C LEU A 117 9.90 1.11 -16.36
N ILE A 118 9.32 1.56 -15.24
CA ILE A 118 8.04 1.11 -14.73
C ILE A 118 7.24 2.34 -14.36
N THR A 119 5.98 2.38 -14.77
CA THR A 119 5.10 3.49 -14.42
C THR A 119 3.77 2.95 -13.90
N LEU A 120 3.29 3.59 -12.83
CA LEU A 120 2.05 3.22 -12.18
C LEU A 120 0.86 3.82 -12.92
N THR A 121 -0.18 3.02 -13.08
CA THR A 121 -1.49 3.48 -13.51
C THR A 121 -2.09 4.40 -12.46
N SER A 122 -2.59 5.57 -12.88
CA SER A 122 -3.27 6.51 -12.01
C SER A 122 -4.41 7.19 -12.77
N ALA A 123 -5.53 7.41 -12.09
CA ALA A 123 -6.63 8.20 -12.65
C ALA A 123 -6.23 9.69 -12.83
N ASP A 124 -5.23 10.16 -12.08
CA ASP A 124 -4.73 11.54 -12.16
C ASP A 124 -3.92 11.79 -13.45
N PHE A 125 -3.44 10.73 -14.12
CA PHE A 125 -2.61 10.81 -15.33
C PHE A 125 -3.28 10.08 -16.50
N LEU A 126 -4.44 10.57 -16.94
CA LEU A 126 -5.22 10.06 -18.08
C LEU A 126 -4.44 10.05 -19.41
N THR A 127 -3.35 10.82 -19.51
CA THR A 127 -2.56 11.06 -20.72
C THR A 127 -1.15 10.50 -20.64
N ALA A 128 -0.93 9.40 -19.92
CA ALA A 128 0.33 8.68 -20.02
C ALA A 128 0.55 8.27 -21.50
N ASN A 129 1.70 8.63 -22.07
CA ASN A 129 2.05 8.23 -23.43
C ASN A 129 2.30 6.71 -23.46
N LEU A 130 1.24 5.95 -23.78
CA LEU A 130 1.28 4.49 -23.81
C LEU A 130 2.34 3.96 -24.78
N ASP A 131 2.68 4.72 -25.82
CA ASP A 131 3.69 4.33 -26.80
C ASP A 131 5.10 4.19 -26.22
N ALA A 132 5.36 4.74 -25.03
CA ALA A 132 6.63 4.58 -24.31
C ALA A 132 6.78 3.21 -23.63
N PHE A 133 5.72 2.41 -23.60
CA PHE A 133 5.66 1.13 -22.89
C PHE A 133 5.59 -0.06 -23.85
N ASP A 134 6.46 -1.04 -23.62
CA ASP A 134 6.44 -2.31 -24.36
C ASP A 134 5.33 -3.23 -23.86
N TYR A 135 4.98 -3.11 -22.57
CA TYR A 135 3.95 -3.91 -21.91
C TYR A 135 3.00 -3.05 -21.11
N ILE A 136 1.71 -3.42 -21.15
CA ILE A 136 0.69 -2.85 -20.28
C ILE A 136 0.02 -4.00 -19.54
N LEU A 137 0.25 -4.05 -18.22
CA LEU A 137 -0.21 -5.13 -17.35
C LEU A 137 -1.13 -4.58 -16.26
N LEU A 138 -2.41 -4.90 -16.35
CA LEU A 138 -3.45 -4.27 -15.53
C LEU A 138 -4.13 -5.31 -14.65
N ASN A 139 -4.37 -4.97 -13.39
CA ASN A 139 -5.30 -5.68 -12.52
C ASN A 139 -6.51 -4.77 -12.30
N ILE A 140 -7.65 -5.09 -12.92
CA ILE A 140 -8.85 -4.24 -12.84
C ILE A 140 -9.61 -4.44 -11.53
N HIS A 141 -9.45 -5.59 -10.87
CA HIS A 141 -10.08 -5.87 -9.58
C HIS A 141 -9.55 -4.92 -8.50
N GLN A 142 -8.26 -4.58 -8.57
CA GLN A 142 -7.61 -3.72 -7.60
C GLN A 142 -6.81 -2.61 -8.30
N PRO A 143 -7.48 -1.49 -8.63
CA PRO A 143 -6.94 -0.43 -9.50
C PRO A 143 -5.69 0.27 -8.93
N GLY A 144 -5.38 0.08 -7.65
CA GLY A 144 -4.24 0.67 -6.97
C GLY A 144 -4.54 2.02 -6.33
N LEU A 145 -3.54 2.60 -5.66
CA LEU A 145 -3.68 3.85 -4.93
C LEU A 145 -3.98 5.00 -5.90
N ARG A 146 -5.02 5.80 -5.63
CA ARG A 146 -5.47 6.95 -6.45
C ARG A 146 -6.05 6.61 -7.83
N SER A 147 -6.49 5.37 -8.05
CA SER A 147 -7.23 4.99 -9.25
C SER A 147 -8.65 4.53 -8.90
N ASN A 148 -9.63 4.96 -9.69
CA ASN A 148 -11.02 4.49 -9.58
C ASN A 148 -11.20 3.18 -10.35
N GLN A 149 -12.19 2.37 -9.99
CA GLN A 149 -12.47 1.09 -10.67
C GLN A 149 -12.82 1.26 -12.17
N GLU A 150 -13.36 2.42 -12.55
CA GLU A 150 -13.70 2.73 -13.94
C GLU A 150 -12.47 2.96 -14.82
N PHE A 151 -11.36 3.44 -14.26
CA PHE A 151 -10.19 3.81 -15.04
C PHE A 151 -9.51 2.59 -15.72
N PRO A 152 -9.17 1.49 -15.00
CA PRO A 152 -8.59 0.32 -15.64
C PRO A 152 -9.53 -0.33 -16.66
N VAL A 153 -10.84 -0.33 -16.39
CA VAL A 153 -11.84 -0.88 -17.31
C VAL A 153 -11.85 -0.09 -18.62
N ASN A 154 -11.89 1.25 -18.53
CA ASN A 154 -11.81 2.12 -19.70
C ASN A 154 -10.49 1.96 -20.45
N LEU A 155 -9.37 1.82 -19.74
CA LEU A 155 -8.05 1.59 -20.35
C LEU A 155 -7.99 0.25 -21.09
N VAL A 156 -8.54 -0.83 -20.52
CA VAL A 156 -8.65 -2.13 -21.19
C VAL A 156 -9.48 -2.00 -22.48
N ASN A 157 -10.60 -1.30 -22.44
CA ASN A 157 -11.45 -1.09 -23.61
C ASN A 157 -10.74 -0.27 -24.71
N GLN A 158 -9.97 0.75 -24.32
CA GLN A 158 -9.14 1.53 -25.26
C GLN A 158 -8.05 0.65 -25.89
N LEU A 159 -7.38 -0.19 -25.11
CA LEU A 159 -6.29 -1.05 -25.59
C LEU A 159 -6.78 -2.17 -26.51
N LYS A 160 -7.97 -2.74 -26.24
CA LYS A 160 -8.59 -3.74 -27.14
C LYS A 160 -8.86 -3.20 -28.54
N ASN A 161 -9.11 -1.90 -28.66
CA ASN A 161 -9.36 -1.22 -29.94
C ASN A 161 -8.11 -0.58 -30.55
N ASN A 162 -6.95 -0.69 -29.89
CA ASN A 162 -5.71 -0.03 -30.32
C ASN A 162 -4.83 -0.99 -31.12
N GLN A 163 -4.55 -0.65 -32.38
CA GLN A 163 -3.70 -1.46 -33.28
C GLN A 163 -2.22 -1.52 -32.85
N LYS A 164 -1.77 -0.61 -31.96
CA LYS A 164 -0.39 -0.60 -31.46
C LYS A 164 -0.11 -1.66 -30.41
N PHE A 165 -1.13 -2.30 -29.85
CA PHE A 165 -1.00 -3.28 -28.78
C PHE A 165 -1.76 -4.56 -29.11
N ASN A 166 -1.07 -5.68 -29.02
CA ASN A 166 -1.66 -7.01 -29.08
C ASN A 166 -2.08 -7.46 -27.69
N PHE A 167 -3.32 -7.93 -27.57
CA PHE A 167 -3.80 -8.61 -26.39
C PHE A 167 -3.14 -9.99 -26.25
N LYS A 168 -2.52 -10.27 -25.10
CA LYS A 168 -1.72 -11.49 -24.88
C LYS A 168 -2.27 -12.42 -23.78
N TYR A 169 -2.88 -11.87 -22.73
CA TYR A 169 -3.40 -12.67 -21.62
C TYR A 169 -4.58 -11.99 -20.93
N GLN A 170 -5.54 -12.81 -20.46
CA GLN A 170 -6.59 -12.44 -19.52
C GLN A 170 -6.88 -13.60 -18.56
N GLY A 171 -6.94 -13.31 -17.27
CA GLY A 171 -7.36 -14.25 -16.22
C GLY A 171 -7.68 -13.48 -14.95
N ASP A 172 -8.77 -13.83 -14.26
CA ASP A 172 -9.22 -13.22 -12.98
C ASP A 172 -9.01 -11.70 -12.90
N ASP A 173 -9.55 -10.97 -13.88
CA ASP A 173 -9.47 -9.51 -13.95
C ASP A 173 -8.05 -8.94 -14.12
N VAL A 174 -7.08 -9.77 -14.49
CA VAL A 174 -5.73 -9.38 -14.90
C VAL A 174 -5.62 -9.44 -16.42
N TYR A 175 -5.05 -8.39 -17.02
CA TYR A 175 -4.93 -8.23 -18.48
C TYR A 175 -3.50 -7.88 -18.85
N LEU A 176 -2.95 -8.52 -19.89
CA LEU A 176 -1.67 -8.18 -20.48
C LEU A 176 -1.82 -7.79 -21.95
N PHE A 177 -1.26 -6.64 -22.28
CA PHE A 177 -1.08 -6.16 -23.65
C PHE A 177 0.40 -5.98 -23.93
N VAL A 178 0.80 -6.30 -25.17
CA VAL A 178 2.18 -6.20 -25.65
C VAL A 178 2.21 -5.31 -26.87
N LYS A 179 3.15 -4.37 -26.92
CA LYS A 179 3.32 -3.49 -28.06
C LYS A 179 3.67 -4.30 -29.32
N VAL A 180 3.02 -3.96 -30.42
CA VAL A 180 3.36 -4.52 -31.74
C VAL A 180 4.73 -3.96 -32.16
N PRO A 181 5.65 -4.81 -32.65
CA PRO A 181 6.96 -4.36 -33.12
C PRO A 181 6.88 -3.37 -34.30
#